data_AF-A0AAD9R249-F1
#
_entry.id   AF-A0AAD9R249-F1
#
_cell.length_a   1.000
_cell.length_b   1.000
_cell.length_c   1.000
_cell.angle_alpha   90.00
_cell.angle_beta   90.00
_cell.angle_gamma   90.00
#
_symmetry.space_group_name_H-M   'P 1'
#
loop_
_entity.id
_entity.type
_entity.pdbx_description
1 polymer ?
#
loop_
_entity_poly.entity_id
_entity_poly.type
_entity_poly.pdbx_seq_one_letter_code
_entity_poly.pdbx_strand_id
1 'polypeptide(L)'
;MASIVSILYRSERSVNDAQKKALLFHTAGIELQELYETLTDPGTDTFGEDTATEYEKTVRTLNAYFVTKLNEPYERHVFRSMTQQDGETVDQFIARLRKLAQSYNFLHPDVDIRDQVIDKCRSSVLRRKLLGKENLTLTKVQEVARAMEAVDLQAKQMGEQRE
;
A
#
# COMPACT_ATOMS: atom_id res chain seq x y z
N MET A 1 -6.24 -10.88 10.26
CA MET A 1 -6.99 -10.11 9.26
C MET A 1 -6.17 -10.07 7.97
N ALA A 2 -6.33 -11.05 7.08
CA ALA A 2 -5.77 -10.95 5.75
C ALA A 2 -6.49 -9.82 5.00
N SER A 3 -5.77 -8.91 4.37
CA SER A 3 -6.39 -7.89 3.51
C SER A 3 -7.22 -8.58 2.44
N ILE A 4 -8.39 -8.02 2.07
CA ILE A 4 -9.24 -8.51 0.98
C ILE A 4 -8.39 -8.78 -0.28
N VAL A 5 -7.37 -7.94 -0.52
CA VAL A 5 -6.39 -8.08 -1.61
C VAL A 5 -5.63 -9.41 -1.57
N SER A 6 -5.23 -9.88 -0.39
CA SER A 6 -4.52 -11.17 -0.22
C SER A 6 -5.43 -12.37 -0.42
N ILE A 7 -6.74 -12.22 -0.16
CA ILE A 7 -7.74 -13.27 -0.38
C ILE A 7 -8.05 -13.37 -1.89
N LEU A 8 -8.27 -12.23 -2.55
CA LEU A 8 -8.49 -12.15 -3.99
C LEU A 8 -7.35 -12.79 -4.80
N TYR A 9 -6.10 -12.52 -4.43
CA TYR A 9 -4.92 -13.10 -5.09
C TYR A 9 -4.83 -14.63 -4.96
N ARG A 10 -5.37 -15.22 -3.88
CA ARG A 10 -5.42 -16.69 -3.74
C ARG A 10 -6.52 -17.32 -4.58
N SER A 11 -7.66 -16.64 -4.74
CA SER A 11 -8.75 -17.13 -5.57
C SER A 11 -8.43 -17.14 -7.07
N GLU A 12 -7.60 -16.21 -7.56
CA GLU A 12 -7.19 -16.13 -8.97
C GLU A 12 -6.49 -17.41 -9.50
N ARG A 13 -5.93 -18.25 -8.61
CA ARG A 13 -5.29 -19.52 -9.00
C ARG A 13 -6.27 -20.68 -9.27
N SER A 14 -7.57 -20.48 -9.08
CA SER A 14 -8.57 -21.52 -9.34
C SER A 14 -9.14 -21.46 -10.77
N VAL A 15 -9.60 -22.61 -11.25
CA VAL A 15 -9.76 -22.89 -12.70
C VAL A 15 -11.10 -22.40 -13.25
N ASN A 16 -12.14 -22.27 -12.42
CA ASN A 16 -13.46 -21.76 -12.84
C ASN A 16 -14.02 -20.74 -11.85
N ASP A 17 -14.93 -19.88 -12.34
CA ASP A 17 -15.39 -18.73 -11.55
C ASP A 17 -16.27 -19.11 -10.36
N ALA A 18 -17.00 -20.22 -10.46
CA ALA A 18 -17.74 -20.78 -9.32
C ALA A 18 -16.79 -21.20 -8.18
N GLN A 19 -15.66 -21.82 -8.51
CA GLN A 19 -14.61 -22.18 -7.55
C GLN A 19 -13.91 -20.94 -6.99
N LYS A 20 -13.66 -19.93 -7.82
CA LYS A 20 -13.09 -18.65 -7.35
C LYS A 20 -14.01 -17.98 -6.32
N LYS A 21 -15.31 -17.91 -6.60
CA LYS A 21 -16.33 -17.32 -5.72
C LYS A 21 -16.48 -18.13 -4.42
N ALA A 22 -16.57 -19.45 -4.53
CA ALA A 22 -16.66 -20.32 -3.35
C ALA A 22 -15.41 -20.22 -2.46
N LEU A 23 -14.22 -20.20 -3.05
CA LEU A 23 -12.96 -20.06 -2.31
C LEU A 23 -12.84 -18.69 -1.64
N LEU A 24 -13.28 -17.62 -2.31
CA LEU A 24 -13.35 -16.27 -1.74
C LEU A 24 -14.18 -16.24 -0.45
N PHE A 25 -15.44 -16.71 -0.50
CA PHE A 25 -16.30 -16.71 0.69
C PHE A 25 -15.83 -17.67 1.78
N HIS A 26 -15.33 -18.85 1.40
CA HIS A 26 -14.77 -19.80 2.37
C HIS A 26 -13.60 -19.19 3.16
N THR A 27 -12.72 -18.47 2.49
CA THR A 27 -11.54 -17.86 3.12
C THR A 27 -11.84 -16.53 3.82
N ALA A 28 -12.81 -15.77 3.34
CA ALA A 28 -13.23 -14.52 3.95
C ALA A 28 -14.17 -14.69 5.15
N GLY A 29 -14.88 -15.82 5.21
CA GLY A 29 -15.80 -16.14 6.30
C GLY A 29 -17.26 -15.85 5.98
N ILE A 30 -18.14 -16.44 6.78
CA ILE A 30 -19.61 -16.40 6.59
C ILE A 30 -20.15 -14.96 6.66
N GLU A 31 -19.57 -14.11 7.50
CA GLU A 31 -19.97 -12.70 7.65
C GLU A 31 -19.85 -11.92 6.33
N LEU A 32 -18.80 -12.20 5.54
CA LEU A 32 -18.63 -11.54 4.24
C LEU A 32 -19.65 -12.05 3.22
N GLN A 33 -19.97 -13.34 3.28
CA GLN A 33 -20.95 -13.95 2.39
C GLN A 33 -22.36 -13.42 2.67
N GLU A 34 -22.78 -13.40 3.93
CA GLU A 34 -24.07 -12.83 4.34
C GLU A 34 -24.17 -11.36 3.95
N LEU A 35 -23.10 -10.59 4.16
CA LEU A 35 -23.04 -9.21 3.70
C LEU A 35 -23.24 -9.13 2.18
N TYR A 36 -22.48 -9.91 1.39
CA TYR A 36 -22.59 -9.91 -0.07
C TYR A 36 -24.01 -10.17 -0.56
N GLU A 37 -24.73 -11.09 0.06
CA GLU A 37 -26.12 -11.42 -0.30
C GLU A 37 -27.09 -10.24 -0.09
N THR A 38 -26.74 -9.25 0.75
CA THR A 38 -27.51 -8.01 0.92
C THR A 38 -27.14 -6.91 -0.08
N LEU A 39 -26.05 -7.07 -0.82
CA LEU A 39 -25.54 -6.06 -1.74
C LEU A 39 -26.11 -6.23 -3.14
N THR A 40 -26.26 -5.11 -3.85
CA THR A 40 -26.61 -5.09 -5.27
C THR A 40 -25.38 -4.74 -6.09
N ASP A 41 -25.15 -5.49 -7.16
CA ASP A 41 -24.06 -5.21 -8.11
C ASP A 41 -24.30 -3.84 -8.79
N PRO A 42 -23.37 -2.88 -8.67
CA PRO A 42 -23.53 -1.55 -9.27
C PRO A 42 -23.48 -1.56 -10.80
N GLY A 43 -23.08 -2.67 -11.44
CA GLY A 43 -22.91 -2.74 -12.88
C GLY A 43 -21.59 -2.13 -13.36
N THR A 44 -21.42 -2.03 -14.67
CA THR A 44 -20.23 -1.44 -15.32
C THR A 44 -20.49 0.00 -15.75
N ASP A 45 -19.46 0.83 -15.66
CA ASP A 45 -19.45 2.25 -16.03
C ASP A 45 -19.42 2.44 -17.57
N THR A 46 -19.25 1.36 -18.32
CA THR A 46 -19.11 1.36 -19.79
C THR A 46 -20.45 1.25 -20.49
N PHE A 47 -20.62 2.01 -21.57
CA PHE A 47 -21.77 1.89 -22.46
C PHE A 47 -21.65 0.58 -23.28
N GLY A 48 -22.28 -0.50 -22.80
CA GLY A 48 -22.26 -1.82 -23.46
C GLY A 48 -22.90 -2.92 -22.62
N GLU A 49 -22.97 -4.13 -23.18
CA GLU A 49 -23.40 -5.32 -22.45
C GLU A 49 -22.33 -5.69 -21.40
N ASP A 50 -22.77 -5.96 -20.17
CA ASP A 50 -21.89 -6.36 -19.09
C ASP A 50 -21.46 -7.83 -19.25
N THR A 51 -20.30 -8.03 -19.87
CA THR A 51 -19.72 -9.36 -20.12
C THR A 51 -18.98 -9.94 -18.90
N ALA A 52 -19.07 -9.30 -17.73
CA ALA A 52 -18.38 -9.74 -16.52
C ALA A 52 -18.88 -11.11 -16.06
N THR A 53 -17.94 -11.96 -15.65
CA THR A 53 -18.22 -13.25 -15.02
C THR A 53 -18.84 -13.07 -13.63
N GLU A 54 -19.48 -14.11 -13.12
CA GLU A 54 -20.10 -14.08 -11.78
C GLU A 54 -19.08 -13.77 -10.66
N TYR A 55 -17.84 -14.22 -10.82
CA TYR A 55 -16.76 -13.88 -9.90
C TYR A 55 -16.36 -12.40 -10.00
N GLU A 56 -16.23 -11.88 -11.22
CA GLU A 56 -15.91 -10.46 -11.44
C GLU A 56 -17.01 -9.55 -10.90
N LYS A 57 -18.28 -9.89 -11.09
CA LYS A 57 -19.43 -9.21 -10.47
C LYS A 57 -19.36 -9.25 -8.95
N THR A 58 -18.99 -10.40 -8.38
CA THR A 58 -18.81 -10.55 -6.93
C THR A 58 -17.73 -9.59 -6.42
N VAL A 59 -16.56 -9.58 -7.07
CA VAL A 59 -15.44 -8.70 -6.70
C VAL A 59 -15.81 -7.24 -6.88
N ARG A 60 -16.47 -6.86 -7.98
CA ARG A 60 -16.96 -5.51 -8.25
C ARG A 60 -17.91 -5.02 -7.17
N THR A 61 -18.89 -5.83 -6.81
CA THR A 61 -19.89 -5.51 -5.77
C THR A 61 -19.24 -5.30 -4.40
N LEU A 62 -18.35 -6.21 -4.00
CA LEU A 62 -17.62 -6.10 -2.74
C LEU A 62 -16.72 -4.86 -2.74
N ASN A 63 -15.96 -4.63 -3.82
CA ASN A 63 -15.13 -3.45 -3.95
C ASN A 63 -15.97 -2.17 -3.89
N ALA A 64 -17.09 -2.09 -4.59
CA ALA A 64 -17.97 -0.92 -4.52
C ALA A 64 -18.43 -0.64 -3.09
N TYR A 65 -18.87 -1.66 -2.35
CA TYR A 65 -19.28 -1.47 -0.96
C TYR A 65 -18.14 -1.02 -0.04
N PHE A 66 -16.96 -1.65 -0.11
CA PHE A 66 -15.84 -1.32 0.77
C PHE A 66 -15.09 -0.05 0.36
N VAL A 67 -14.97 0.23 -0.93
CA VAL A 67 -14.36 1.46 -1.46
C VAL A 67 -15.25 2.66 -1.19
N THR A 68 -16.57 2.56 -1.32
CA THR A 68 -17.50 3.66 -0.96
C THR A 68 -17.43 3.99 0.54
N LYS A 69 -17.05 3.02 1.37
CA LYS A 69 -16.82 3.21 2.80
C LYS A 69 -15.40 3.64 3.16
N LEU A 70 -14.48 3.71 2.19
CA LEU A 70 -13.15 4.23 2.42
C LEU A 70 -13.25 5.75 2.55
N ASN A 71 -13.08 6.27 3.75
CA ASN A 71 -13.03 7.72 3.97
C ASN A 71 -11.69 8.22 3.40
N GLU A 72 -11.69 8.55 2.12
CA GLU A 72 -10.52 8.95 1.37
C GLU A 72 -9.73 10.09 2.07
N PRO A 73 -10.37 11.18 2.56
CA PRO A 73 -9.69 12.18 3.38
C PRO A 73 -9.02 11.61 4.64
N TYR A 74 -9.66 10.68 5.34
CA TYR A 74 -9.11 10.07 6.55
C TYR A 74 -7.89 9.19 6.25
N GLU A 75 -7.95 8.32 5.24
CA GLU A 75 -6.80 7.48 4.86
C GLU A 75 -5.61 8.33 4.40
N ARG A 76 -5.88 9.41 3.65
CA ARG A 76 -4.85 10.38 3.28
C ARG A 76 -4.29 11.09 4.51
N HIS A 77 -5.12 11.45 5.48
CA HIS A 77 -4.67 12.00 6.75
C HIS A 77 -3.76 11.02 7.51
N VAL A 78 -4.16 9.75 7.62
CA VAL A 78 -3.35 8.69 8.25
C VAL A 78 -2.00 8.58 7.54
N PHE A 79 -1.98 8.52 6.20
CA PHE A 79 -0.73 8.48 5.43
C PHE A 79 0.17 9.69 5.71
N ARG A 80 -0.39 10.91 5.67
CA ARG A 80 0.36 12.15 5.91
C ARG A 80 0.83 12.29 7.36
N SER A 81 0.15 11.63 8.31
CA SER A 81 0.54 11.60 9.72
C SER A 81 1.72 10.65 10.00
N MET A 82 2.02 9.71 9.09
CA MET A 82 3.11 8.76 9.28
C MET A 82 4.47 9.44 9.27
N THR A 83 5.26 9.18 10.31
CA THR A 83 6.65 9.63 10.42
C THR A 83 7.61 8.46 10.59
N GLN A 84 8.88 8.66 10.21
CA GLN A 84 9.94 7.67 10.48
C GLN A 84 10.12 7.52 12.00
N GLN A 85 10.05 6.28 12.48
CA GLN A 85 10.18 5.92 13.90
C GLN A 85 11.64 5.97 14.36
N ASP A 86 11.86 5.96 15.68
CA ASP A 86 13.21 5.86 16.24
C ASP A 86 13.84 4.49 15.90
N GLY A 87 15.09 4.49 15.44
CA GLY A 87 15.78 3.28 14.98
C GLY A 87 15.27 2.67 13.67
N GLU A 88 14.19 3.19 13.07
CA GLU A 88 13.64 2.71 11.79
C GLU A 88 14.51 3.21 10.64
N THR A 89 14.93 2.32 9.73
CA THR A 89 15.63 2.72 8.50
C THR A 89 14.66 3.36 7.50
N VAL A 90 15.18 4.14 6.55
CA VAL A 90 14.33 4.74 5.51
C VAL A 90 13.63 3.67 4.66
N ASP A 91 14.27 2.54 4.39
CA ASP A 91 13.65 1.43 3.66
C ASP A 91 12.50 0.78 4.45
N GLN A 92 12.63 0.65 5.77
CA GLN A 92 11.54 0.17 6.62
C GLN A 92 10.38 1.15 6.62
N PHE A 93 10.67 2.46 6.73
CA PHE A 93 9.64 3.50 6.65
C PHE A 93 8.90 3.47 5.32
N ILE A 94 9.63 3.35 4.20
CA ILE A 94 9.05 3.17 2.85
C ILE A 94 8.17 1.93 2.78
N ALA A 95 8.59 0.81 3.38
CA ALA A 95 7.77 -0.41 3.39
C ALA A 95 6.44 -0.21 4.13
N ARG A 96 6.42 0.51 5.26
CA ARG A 96 5.18 0.85 5.97
C ARG A 96 4.29 1.78 5.14
N LEU A 97 4.87 2.78 4.49
CA LEU A 97 4.16 3.68 3.59
C LEU A 97 3.55 2.93 2.39
N ARG A 98 4.29 2.01 1.78
CA ARG A 98 3.79 1.14 0.70
C ARG A 98 2.61 0.29 1.16
N LYS A 99 2.67 -0.27 2.36
CA LYS A 99 1.58 -1.07 2.92
C LYS A 99 0.30 -0.26 3.08
N LEU A 100 0.39 0.99 3.53
CA LEU A 100 -0.78 1.87 3.62
C LEU A 100 -1.24 2.38 2.25
N ALA A 101 -0.30 2.60 1.32
CA ALA A 101 -0.65 2.95 -0.05
C ALA A 101 -1.37 1.83 -0.81
N GLN A 102 -1.35 0.58 -0.33
CA GLN A 102 -2.12 -0.52 -0.91
C GLN A 102 -3.61 -0.50 -0.51
N SER A 103 -3.98 0.10 0.62
CA SER A 103 -5.38 0.21 1.05
C SER A 103 -6.11 1.37 0.39
N TYR A 104 -5.40 2.19 -0.37
CA TYR A 104 -5.88 3.43 -0.94
C TYR A 104 -5.51 3.52 -2.41
N ASN A 105 -6.40 4.07 -3.24
CA ASN A 105 -6.22 4.14 -4.68
C ASN A 105 -5.33 5.34 -5.08
N PHE A 106 -4.07 5.38 -4.63
CA PHE A 106 -3.13 6.44 -5.02
C PHE A 106 -2.85 6.34 -6.53
N LEU A 107 -3.07 7.43 -7.29
CA LEU A 107 -2.72 7.46 -8.71
C LEU A 107 -1.21 7.24 -8.94
N HIS A 108 -0.38 7.77 -8.04
CA HIS A 108 1.09 7.76 -8.16
C HIS A 108 1.76 7.44 -6.82
N PRO A 109 1.65 6.20 -6.31
CA PRO A 109 2.09 5.85 -4.96
C PRO A 109 3.57 6.16 -4.71
N ASP A 110 4.44 5.94 -5.71
CA ASP A 110 5.87 6.21 -5.56
C ASP A 110 6.19 7.71 -5.39
N VAL A 111 5.41 8.61 -6.00
CA VAL A 111 5.55 10.07 -5.84
C VAL A 111 5.13 10.48 -4.44
N ASP A 112 3.97 10.00 -3.99
CA ASP A 112 3.46 10.32 -2.65
C ASP A 112 4.36 9.80 -1.54
N ILE A 113 4.89 8.57 -1.69
CA ILE A 113 5.84 7.97 -0.75
C ILE A 113 7.15 8.76 -0.74
N ARG A 114 7.70 9.11 -1.91
CA ARG A 114 8.91 9.94 -2.01
C ARG A 114 8.75 11.24 -1.23
N ASP A 115 7.65 11.96 -1.46
CA ASP A 115 7.41 13.25 -0.82
C ASP A 115 7.19 13.10 0.68
N GLN A 116 6.50 12.04 1.12
CA GLN A 116 6.32 11.73 2.53
C GLN A 116 7.65 11.41 3.23
N VAL A 117 8.57 10.70 2.57
CA VAL A 117 9.91 10.43 3.11
C VAL A 117 10.72 11.72 3.27
N ILE A 118 10.66 12.62 2.29
CA ILE A 118 11.37 13.90 2.38
C ILE A 118 10.85 14.72 3.56
N ASP A 119 9.52 14.82 3.71
CA ASP A 119 8.92 15.61 4.79
C ASP A 119 9.19 14.96 6.16
N LYS A 120 8.98 13.65 6.28
CA LYS A 120 8.91 12.96 7.59
C LYS A 120 10.09 12.06 7.95
N CYS A 121 11.19 12.10 7.20
CA CYS A 121 12.42 11.46 7.65
C CYS A 121 13.03 12.19 8.86
N ARG A 122 13.73 11.45 9.73
CA ARG A 122 14.35 12.00 10.94
C ARG A 122 15.61 12.79 10.63
N SER A 123 16.40 12.34 9.64
CA SER A 123 17.66 12.97 9.29
C SER A 123 17.43 14.26 8.49
N SER A 124 17.68 15.40 9.14
CA SER A 124 17.63 16.72 8.48
C SER A 124 18.67 16.84 7.36
N VAL A 125 19.80 16.16 7.50
CA VAL A 125 20.86 16.08 6.48
C VAL A 125 20.36 15.32 5.26
N LEU A 126 19.70 14.18 5.47
CA LEU A 126 19.09 13.41 4.37
C LEU A 126 18.05 14.26 3.64
N ARG A 127 17.11 14.87 4.39
CA ARG A 127 16.09 15.76 3.82
C ARG A 127 16.71 16.83 2.92
N ARG A 128 17.71 17.56 3.42
CA ARG A 128 18.38 18.63 2.66
C ARG A 128 19.05 18.08 1.39
N LYS A 129 19.71 16.93 1.49
CA LYS A 129 20.39 16.28 0.36
C LYS A 129 19.41 15.80 -0.71
N LEU A 130 18.22 15.35 -0.31
CA LEU A 130 17.17 14.94 -1.24
C LEU A 130 16.52 16.15 -1.94
N LEU A 131 16.21 17.21 -1.19
CA LEU A 131 15.62 18.45 -1.74
C LEU A 131 16.52 19.15 -2.77
N GLY A 132 17.84 18.93 -2.71
CA GLY A 132 18.79 19.47 -3.68
C GLY A 132 18.92 18.67 -4.98
N LYS A 133 18.10 17.62 -5.21
CA LYS A 133 18.18 16.78 -6.42
C LYS A 133 17.07 17.10 -7.40
N GLU A 134 17.43 17.27 -8.66
CA GLU A 134 16.49 17.30 -9.78
C GLU A 134 15.99 15.90 -10.14
N ASN A 135 14.75 15.78 -10.64
CA ASN A 135 14.13 14.53 -11.10
C ASN A 135 14.23 13.37 -10.10
N LEU A 136 14.03 13.67 -8.80
CA LEU A 136 14.17 12.70 -7.73
C LEU A 136 13.10 11.60 -7.82
N THR A 137 13.54 10.34 -7.90
CA THR A 137 12.69 9.15 -7.85
C THR A 137 12.76 8.48 -6.48
N LEU A 138 11.76 7.67 -6.14
CA LEU A 138 11.75 6.89 -4.90
C LEU A 138 12.98 5.95 -4.81
N THR A 139 13.35 5.31 -5.92
CA THR A 139 14.58 4.49 -5.99
C THR A 139 15.82 5.29 -5.62
N LYS A 140 15.93 6.54 -6.11
CA LYS A 140 17.07 7.40 -5.77
C LYS A 140 17.06 7.84 -4.31
N VAL A 141 15.89 8.04 -3.71
CA VAL A 141 15.76 8.26 -2.25
C VAL A 141 16.35 7.07 -1.49
N GLN A 142 15.97 5.85 -1.85
CA GLN A 142 16.47 4.63 -1.19
C GLN A 142 17.98 4.46 -1.33
N GLU A 143 18.55 4.73 -2.50
CA GLU A 143 19.99 4.68 -2.72
C GLU A 143 20.75 5.68 -1.83
N VAL A 144 20.29 6.93 -1.78
CA VAL A 144 20.93 7.99 -0.99
C VAL A 144 20.81 7.69 0.50
N ALA A 145 19.63 7.25 0.96
CA ALA A 145 19.40 6.92 2.35
C ALA A 145 20.28 5.76 2.81
N ARG A 146 20.30 4.64 2.08
CA ARG A 146 21.15 3.48 2.39
C ARG A 146 22.63 3.83 2.46
N ALA A 147 23.11 4.65 1.51
CA ALA A 147 24.51 5.09 1.53
C ALA A 147 24.84 5.92 2.78
N MET A 148 23.92 6.79 3.21
CA MET A 148 24.10 7.58 4.44
C MET A 148 24.04 6.72 5.70
N GLU A 149 23.04 5.85 5.82
CA GLU A 149 22.88 4.95 6.96
C GLU A 149 24.09 4.01 7.10
N ALA A 150 24.66 3.53 5.99
CA ALA A 150 25.86 2.70 5.99
C ALA A 150 27.11 3.47 6.46
N VAL A 151 27.29 4.71 6.01
CA VAL A 151 28.41 5.57 6.46
C VAL A 151 28.28 5.90 7.95
N ASP A 152 27.07 6.21 8.42
CA ASP A 152 26.83 6.51 9.84
C ASP A 152 27.13 5.29 10.72
N LEU A 153 26.78 4.08 10.27
CA LEU A 153 27.10 2.84 10.97
C LEU A 153 28.62 2.59 11.04
N GLN A 154 29.32 2.75 9.91
CA GLN A 154 30.77 2.56 9.85
C GLN A 154 31.51 3.61 10.69
N ALA A 155 31.07 4.87 10.68
CA ALA A 155 31.66 5.93 11.48
C ALA A 155 31.52 5.66 12.99
N LYS A 156 30.38 5.12 13.44
CA LYS A 156 30.20 4.69 14.83
C LYS A 156 31.18 3.59 15.22
N GLN A 157 31.29 2.54 14.40
CA GLN A 157 32.22 1.43 14.64
C GLN A 157 33.69 1.90 14.70
N MET A 158 34.07 2.86 13.86
CA MET A 158 35.42 3.45 13.90
C MET A 158 35.70 4.26 15.16
N GLY A 159 34.68 4.91 15.74
CA GLY A 159 34.79 5.64 17.01
C GLY A 159 34.95 4.69 18.19
N GLU A 160 34.15 3.62 18.22
CA GLU A 160 34.16 2.60 19.28
C GLU A 160 35.47 1.78 19.33
N GLN A 161 36.19 1.65 18.21
CA GLN A 161 37.51 0.98 18.17
C GLN A 161 38.66 1.83 18.72
N ARG A 162 38.43 3.13 19.00
CA ARG A 162 39.46 4.07 19.45
C ARG A 162 39.42 4.35 20.96
N GLU A 163 38.46 3.78 21.68
CA GLU A 163 38.33 3.81 23.15
C GLU A 163 38.74 2.47 23.77
#